data_AF-A0A842UYD5-F1
#
_entry.id   AF-A0A842UYD5-F1
#
_cell.length_a   1.000
_cell.length_b   1.000
_cell.length_c   1.000
_cell.angle_alpha   90.00
_cell.angle_beta   90.00
_cell.angle_gamma   90.00
#
_symmetry.space_group_name_H-M   'P 1'
#
loop_
_entity.id
_entity.type
_entity.pdbx_description
1 polymer ?
#
loop_
_entity_poly.entity_id
_entity_poly.type
_entity_poly.pdbx_seq_one_letter_code
_entity_poly.pdbx_strand_id
1 'polypeptide(L)'
;MRTRIFFAALFFILLAVTGCVVKPPSYASGFCNSDEDCVPSDCCHATGCVSKDQAPDCTDVFCTMECREGTLDCGGKCVCEDNRCVAKLAKVPMEPIV
;
A
#
# COMPACT_ATOMS: atom_id res chain seq x y z
N MET A 1 -29.24 21.62 -44.10
CA MET A 1 -29.13 20.24 -43.55
C MET A 1 -27.69 19.78 -43.40
N ARG A 2 -26.85 19.88 -44.44
CA ARG A 2 -25.40 19.54 -44.38
C ARG A 2 -24.62 20.24 -43.26
N THR A 3 -24.81 21.54 -43.05
CA THR A 3 -24.14 22.32 -41.99
C THR A 3 -24.48 21.83 -40.57
N ARG A 4 -25.70 21.37 -40.31
CA ARG A 4 -26.11 20.84 -38.99
C ARG A 4 -25.46 19.48 -38.68
N ILE A 5 -25.20 18.68 -39.72
CA ILE A 5 -24.50 17.39 -39.60
C ILE A 5 -23.04 17.62 -39.22
N PHE A 6 -22.39 18.64 -39.81
CA PHE A 6 -21.01 19.00 -39.45
C PHE A 6 -20.89 19.47 -37.99
N PHE A 7 -21.80 20.32 -37.50
CA PHE A 7 -21.77 20.77 -36.10
C PHE A 7 -22.03 19.63 -35.10
N ALA A 8 -22.94 18.71 -35.42
CA ALA A 8 -23.20 17.54 -34.59
C ALA A 8 -22.01 16.57 -34.57
N ALA A 9 -21.35 16.35 -35.71
CA ALA A 9 -20.16 15.52 -35.80
C ALA A 9 -18.98 16.14 -35.03
N LEU A 10 -18.78 17.46 -35.12
CA LEU A 10 -17.73 18.17 -34.39
C LEU A 10 -17.93 18.09 -32.87
N PHE A 11 -19.17 18.23 -32.40
CA PHE A 11 -19.51 18.10 -30.97
C PHE A 11 -19.29 16.68 -30.44
N PHE A 12 -19.64 15.66 -31.23
CA PHE A 12 -19.37 14.26 -30.88
C PHE A 12 -17.87 13.93 -30.83
N ILE A 13 -17.08 14.49 -31.75
CA ILE A 13 -15.62 14.35 -31.77
C ILE A 13 -15.01 15.07 -30.55
N LEU A 14 -15.49 16.26 -30.19
CA LEU A 14 -15.04 16.98 -28.99
C LEU A 14 -15.31 16.20 -27.70
N LEU A 15 -16.49 15.59 -27.56
CA LEU A 15 -16.82 14.73 -26.41
C LEU A 15 -15.91 13.48 -26.33
N ALA A 16 -15.53 12.91 -27.47
CA ALA A 16 -14.65 11.75 -27.51
C ALA A 16 -13.19 12.07 -27.13
N VAL A 17 -12.70 13.28 -27.40
CA VAL A 17 -11.30 13.67 -27.14
C VAL A 17 -11.07 14.10 -25.68
N THR A 18 -12.09 14.58 -24.97
CA THR A 18 -12.02 14.87 -23.52
C THR A 18 -11.92 13.63 -22.62
N GLY A 19 -12.04 12.42 -23.19
CA GLY A 19 -12.02 11.14 -22.47
C GLY A 19 -10.63 10.55 -22.19
N CYS A 20 -9.54 11.30 -22.34
CA CYS A 20 -8.23 10.85 -21.84
C CYS A 20 -8.26 10.81 -20.31
N VAL A 21 -8.76 9.72 -19.75
CA VAL A 21 -8.56 9.36 -18.34
C VAL A 21 -7.06 9.16 -18.15
N VAL A 22 -6.37 10.23 -17.77
CA VAL A 22 -5.03 10.13 -17.19
C VAL A 22 -5.24 9.35 -15.91
N LYS A 23 -4.95 8.05 -15.92
CA LYS A 23 -4.88 7.27 -14.68
C LYS A 23 -3.88 8.04 -13.82
N PRO A 24 -4.28 8.59 -12.67
CA PRO A 24 -3.33 9.27 -11.80
C PRO A 24 -2.16 8.31 -11.59
N PRO A 25 -0.91 8.81 -11.50
CA PRO A 25 0.21 7.94 -11.19
C PRO A 25 -0.23 7.08 -10.00
N SER A 26 -0.32 5.77 -10.23
CA SER A 26 -0.52 4.86 -9.11
C SER A 26 0.72 5.08 -8.27
N TYR A 27 0.57 5.83 -7.17
CA TYR A 27 1.59 5.88 -6.13
C TYR A 27 2.03 4.44 -5.96
N ALA A 28 3.31 4.17 -6.23
CA ALA A 28 3.83 2.83 -6.25
C ALA A 28 3.33 2.14 -4.99
N SER A 29 2.59 1.04 -5.16
CA SER A 29 2.10 0.20 -4.06
C SER A 29 3.16 0.12 -2.96
N GLY A 30 2.89 0.71 -1.79
CA GLY A 30 3.83 0.83 -0.69
C GLY A 30 4.51 2.20 -0.50
N PHE A 31 4.07 3.28 -1.17
CA PHE A 31 4.56 4.64 -0.90
C PHE A 31 4.12 5.13 0.49
N CYS A 32 5.01 5.81 1.20
CA CYS A 32 4.75 6.42 2.50
C CYS A 32 5.48 7.76 2.63
N ASN A 33 4.99 8.64 3.50
CA ASN A 33 5.67 9.87 3.90
C ASN A 33 6.24 9.78 5.33
N SER A 34 5.62 8.94 6.17
CA SER A 34 5.91 8.80 7.59
C SER A 34 5.70 7.36 8.06
N ASP A 35 6.29 6.99 9.21
CA ASP A 35 6.14 5.65 9.80
C ASP A 35 4.65 5.30 10.01
N GLU A 36 3.82 6.31 10.30
CA GLU A 36 2.39 6.18 10.50
C GLU A 36 1.65 5.75 9.22
N ASP A 37 2.22 5.91 8.03
CA ASP A 37 1.60 5.46 6.78
C ASP A 37 1.76 3.95 6.55
N CYS A 38 2.57 3.29 7.39
CA CYS A 38 2.93 1.89 7.23
C CYS A 38 2.27 1.00 8.28
N VAL A 39 1.84 -0.18 7.84
CA VAL A 39 1.20 -1.21 8.66
C VAL A 39 1.76 -2.60 8.31
N PRO A 40 1.59 -3.62 9.17
CA PRO A 40 1.98 -4.98 8.86
C PRO A 40 1.36 -5.49 7.54
N SER A 41 2.11 -6.28 6.77
CA SER A 41 1.64 -6.88 5.51
C SER A 41 0.60 -7.98 5.70
N ASP A 42 0.57 -8.57 6.88
CA ASP A 42 -0.26 -9.72 7.24
C ASP A 42 -0.87 -9.50 8.63
N CYS A 43 -1.99 -10.16 8.91
CA CYS A 43 -2.68 -9.98 10.19
C CYS A 43 -1.92 -10.54 11.39
N CYS A 44 -1.14 -11.61 11.19
CA CYS A 44 -0.39 -12.28 12.25
C CYS A 44 1.00 -12.60 11.73
N HIS A 45 2.02 -12.53 12.59
CA HIS A 45 3.37 -13.00 12.22
C HIS A 45 3.95 -12.32 10.99
N ALA A 46 3.55 -11.07 10.74
CA ALA A 46 4.00 -10.32 9.57
C ALA A 46 5.52 -10.15 9.60
N THR A 47 6.14 -10.47 8.47
CA THR A 47 7.59 -10.27 8.26
C THR A 47 7.88 -9.01 7.44
N GLY A 48 6.82 -8.38 6.92
CA GLY A 48 6.88 -7.21 6.05
C GLY A 48 5.87 -6.13 6.45
N CYS A 49 5.97 -5.00 5.76
CA CYS A 49 5.10 -3.85 5.93
C CYS A 49 4.60 -3.37 4.59
N VAL A 50 3.38 -2.85 4.58
CA VAL A 50 2.73 -2.23 3.41
C VAL A 50 2.19 -0.85 3.80
N SER A 51 1.81 -0.06 2.82
CA SER A 51 1.11 1.21 3.09
C SER A 51 -0.32 0.94 3.58
N LYS A 52 -0.87 1.87 4.37
CA LYS A 52 -2.21 1.74 4.98
C LYS A 52 -3.34 1.47 3.99
N ASP A 53 -3.25 1.99 2.77
CA ASP A 53 -4.21 1.74 1.70
C ASP A 53 -4.18 0.29 1.17
N GLN A 54 -3.15 -0.46 1.54
CA GLN A 54 -2.94 -1.86 1.19
C GLN A 54 -3.03 -2.79 2.41
N ALA A 55 -3.47 -2.26 3.56
CA ALA A 55 -3.60 -3.03 4.79
C ALA A 55 -4.49 -4.27 4.56
N PRO A 56 -4.10 -5.45 5.09
CA PRO A 56 -4.99 -6.59 5.11
C PRO A 56 -6.21 -6.31 6.00
N ASP A 57 -7.36 -6.91 5.67
CA ASP A 57 -8.51 -6.90 6.57
C ASP A 57 -8.33 -7.98 7.63
N CYS A 58 -8.22 -7.56 8.89
CA CYS A 58 -8.00 -8.43 10.04
C CYS A 58 -9.20 -8.49 11.00
N THR A 59 -10.38 -8.00 10.57
CA THR A 59 -11.57 -7.85 11.44
C THR A 59 -12.00 -9.16 12.11
N ASP A 60 -11.90 -10.28 11.41
CA ASP A 60 -12.31 -11.61 11.89
C ASP A 60 -11.14 -12.59 12.05
N VAL A 61 -9.91 -12.07 12.15
CA VAL A 61 -8.70 -12.90 12.29
C VAL A 61 -8.28 -12.97 13.75
N PHE A 62 -8.19 -14.20 14.28
CA PHE A 62 -7.64 -14.45 15.61
C PHE A 62 -6.19 -14.92 15.51
N CYS A 63 -5.26 -14.07 15.92
CA CYS A 63 -3.85 -14.40 15.99
C CYS A 63 -3.51 -15.14 17.28
N THR A 64 -2.48 -15.99 17.22
CA THR A 64 -1.82 -16.54 18.41
C THR A 64 -1.09 -15.42 19.15
N MET A 65 -1.05 -15.46 20.48
CA MET A 65 -0.23 -14.52 21.30
C MET A 65 1.27 -14.88 21.32
N GLU A 66 1.74 -15.61 20.33
CA GLU A 66 3.14 -16.02 20.18
C GLU A 66 3.95 -14.83 19.65
N CYS A 67 5.05 -14.48 20.32
CA CYS A 67 6.12 -13.71 19.68
C CYS A 67 6.96 -14.68 18.86
N ARG A 68 6.77 -14.66 17.53
CA ARG A 68 7.53 -15.50 16.61
C ARG A 68 8.78 -14.79 16.16
N GLU A 69 9.93 -15.42 16.39
CA GLU A 69 11.21 -14.86 15.96
C GLU A 69 11.22 -14.57 14.45
N GLY A 70 11.82 -13.44 14.08
CA GLY A 70 11.85 -12.99 12.68
C GLY A 70 10.55 -12.34 12.18
N THR A 71 9.56 -12.11 13.05
CA THR A 71 8.34 -11.35 12.71
C THR A 71 8.31 -10.00 13.45
N LEU A 72 7.32 -9.18 13.10
CA LEU A 72 7.05 -7.90 13.78
C LEU A 72 6.54 -8.08 15.22
N ASP A 73 6.08 -9.27 15.61
CA ASP A 73 5.46 -9.52 16.91
C ASP A 73 6.44 -9.41 18.08
N CYS A 74 7.74 -9.52 17.81
CA CYS A 74 8.81 -9.53 18.81
C CYS A 74 9.48 -8.16 18.99
N GLY A 75 8.69 -7.08 18.96
CA GLY A 75 9.19 -5.71 19.07
C GLY A 75 9.75 -5.15 17.76
N GLY A 76 9.37 -5.74 16.63
CA GLY A 76 9.58 -5.13 15.32
C GLY A 76 8.65 -3.95 15.09
N LYS A 77 8.93 -3.14 14.06
CA LYS A 77 8.07 -2.04 13.64
C LYS A 77 8.10 -1.81 12.14
N CYS A 78 7.02 -1.24 11.63
CA CYS A 78 6.99 -0.68 10.30
C CYS A 78 7.56 0.73 10.31
N VAL A 79 8.43 1.04 9.36
CA VAL A 79 8.99 2.38 9.18
C VAL A 79 8.89 2.79 7.71
N CYS A 80 8.81 4.10 7.50
CA CYS A 80 8.91 4.68 6.18
C CYS A 80 10.37 5.04 5.89
N GLU A 81 10.99 4.31 4.98
CA GLU A 81 12.38 4.52 4.58
C GLU A 81 12.45 4.62 3.05
N ASP A 82 13.09 5.66 2.55
CA ASP A 82 13.17 5.96 1.12
C ASP A 82 11.80 5.97 0.42
N ASN A 83 10.79 6.50 1.11
CA ASN A 83 9.38 6.53 0.70
C ASN A 83 8.76 5.15 0.47
N ARG A 84 9.25 4.12 1.18
CA ARG A 84 8.73 2.77 1.12
C ARG A 84 8.52 2.22 2.53
N CYS A 85 7.42 1.51 2.72
CA CYS A 85 7.20 0.79 3.97
C CYS A 85 8.13 -0.41 4.06
N VAL A 86 8.95 -0.45 5.11
CA VAL A 86 9.88 -1.56 5.39
C VAL A 86 9.72 -2.04 6.82
N ALA A 87 9.89 -3.34 7.03
CA ALA A 87 9.91 -3.93 8.37
C ALA A 87 11.30 -3.78 8.99
N LYS A 88 11.37 -3.18 10.18
CA LYS A 88 12.53 -3.25 11.07
C LYS A 88 12.23 -4.28 12.14
N LEU A 89 12.72 -5.49 11.90
CA LEU A 89 12.60 -6.60 12.84
C LEU A 89 13.57 -6.37 14.01
N ALA A 90 13.14 -6.66 15.23
CA ALA A 90 14.05 -6.66 16.37
C ALA A 90 15.12 -7.75 16.16
N LYS A 91 16.38 -7.39 16.33
CA LYS A 91 17.43 -8.41 16.50
C LYS A 91 17.19 -9.04 17.86
N VAL A 92 16.74 -10.29 17.88
CA VAL A 92 16.84 -11.08 19.11
C VAL A 92 18.33 -11.09 19.49
N PRO A 93 18.72 -10.66 20.71
CA PRO A 93 20.08 -10.87 21.14
C PRO A 93 20.28 -12.39 21.18
N MET A 94 20.99 -12.92 20.19
CA MET A 94 21.68 -14.21 20.32
C MET A 94 22.81 -14.02 21.35
N GLU A 95 22.47 -13.75 22.61
CA GLU A 95 23.39 -14.03 23.69
C GLU A 95 23.13 -15.47 24.13
N PRO A 96 24.15 -16.35 24.07
CA PRO A 96 24.02 -17.68 24.64
C PRO A 96 23.78 -17.51 26.13
N ILE A 97 22.71 -18.13 26.64
CA ILE A 97 22.55 -18.35 28.07
C ILE A 97 23.75 -19.21 28.50
N VAL A 98 24.73 -18.58 29.16
CA VAL A 98 25.85 -19.24 29.84
C VAL A 98 25.31 -20.04 31.02
#